data_AF-A0A955M3P8-F1
#
_entry.id   AF-A0A955M3P8-F1
#
_cell.length_a   1.000
_cell.length_b   1.000
_cell.length_c   1.000
_cell.angle_alpha   90.00
_cell.angle_beta   90.00
_cell.angle_gamma   90.00
#
_symmetry.space_group_name_H-M   'P 1'
#
loop_
_entity.id
_entity.type
_entity.pdbx_description
1 polymer ?
#
loop_
_entity_poly.entity_id
_entity_poly.type
_entity_poly.pdbx_seq_one_letter_code
_entity_poly.pdbx_strand_id
1 'polypeptide(L)'
;MTNKKILVVGTTSDYIEILAARAPGRLIFITDIQERAGALFPLSVRADELVLDLEDERAVLRTVLRYLDENKVTLSGIVCFDCESLPLASAVAVGVDVPFPSYSSAMACRNKFVLKQIWQKHDVPSARARLIRSTQDIKDYFRSTNMPAVMKPLFGSGSELVFLCENEDIAAVTYGLISQRLKKHKNRRMYGSIHHRKQHFGRESILLEQFIPGEEYSCDFILDQGEVRVIRMVKKFSHQKASFGTTAAYILPAEYPAGWDPMRLGNVLKHAAGSLGLTRALAMVDFKIHNGEISLLELTPRIGGDCLPPLISASCGLDMLQAALDFAEGKTIQVPDI
;
A
#
# COMPACT_ATOMS: atom_id res chain seq x y z
N MET A 1 23.45 14.71 -24.04
CA MET A 1 22.19 14.68 -23.25
C MET A 1 22.30 13.51 -22.29
N THR A 2 22.14 13.72 -20.98
CA THR A 2 22.21 12.63 -20.01
C THR A 2 21.01 11.71 -20.21
N ASN A 3 21.24 10.42 -20.50
CA ASN A 3 20.20 9.39 -20.64
C ASN A 3 19.62 9.06 -19.25
N LYS A 4 18.82 9.98 -18.70
CA LYS A 4 18.20 9.88 -17.39
C LYS A 4 16.82 9.25 -17.50
N LYS A 5 16.56 8.22 -16.70
CA LYS A 5 15.28 7.49 -16.68
C LYS A 5 14.76 7.26 -15.26
N ILE A 6 13.46 7.04 -15.12
CA ILE A 6 12.81 6.61 -13.88
C ILE A 6 12.61 5.11 -13.95
N LEU A 7 12.89 4.42 -12.85
CA LEU A 7 12.65 2.98 -12.73
C LEU A 7 11.30 2.74 -12.05
N VAL A 8 10.41 2.03 -12.73
CA VAL A 8 9.10 1.60 -12.23
C VAL A 8 9.23 0.14 -11.79
N VAL A 9 9.02 -0.12 -10.49
CA VAL A 9 9.20 -1.47 -9.91
C VAL A 9 7.84 -2.13 -9.71
N GLY A 10 7.61 -3.24 -10.41
CA GLY A 10 6.30 -3.88 -10.52
C GLY A 10 5.38 -3.13 -11.47
N THR A 11 4.11 -3.07 -11.09
CA THR A 11 2.93 -2.55 -11.77
C THR A 11 2.28 -3.52 -12.74
N THR A 12 1.03 -3.21 -13.08
CA THR A 12 0.18 -4.00 -13.96
C THR A 12 0.37 -3.56 -15.42
N SER A 13 0.06 -4.45 -16.35
CA SER A 13 0.28 -4.23 -17.77
C SER A 13 -0.45 -2.99 -18.32
N ASP A 14 -1.60 -2.64 -17.77
CA ASP A 14 -2.35 -1.41 -18.08
C ASP A 14 -1.63 -0.15 -17.59
N TYR A 15 -1.04 -0.17 -16.39
CA TYR A 15 -0.23 0.95 -15.90
C TYR A 15 1.04 1.15 -16.75
N ILE A 16 1.67 0.05 -17.21
CA ILE A 16 2.81 0.14 -18.13
C ILE A 16 2.41 0.87 -19.41
N GLU A 17 1.28 0.49 -20.03
CA GLU A 17 0.75 1.12 -21.24
C GLU A 17 0.51 2.62 -21.04
N ILE A 18 -0.20 2.98 -19.97
CA ILE A 18 -0.52 4.37 -19.63
C ILE A 18 0.75 5.20 -19.39
N LEU A 19 1.67 4.69 -18.58
CA LEU A 19 2.89 5.40 -18.18
C LEU A 19 3.87 5.54 -19.36
N ALA A 20 4.05 4.49 -20.15
CA ALA A 20 4.93 4.53 -21.32
C ALA A 20 4.42 5.49 -22.40
N ALA A 21 3.09 5.61 -22.58
CA ALA A 21 2.51 6.61 -23.46
C ALA A 21 2.72 8.05 -22.96
N ARG A 22 2.65 8.27 -21.63
CA ARG A 22 2.81 9.59 -21.00
C ARG A 22 4.25 10.09 -20.97
N ALA A 23 5.21 9.18 -20.79
CA ALA A 23 6.63 9.52 -20.69
C ALA A 23 7.49 8.64 -21.64
N PRO A 24 7.33 8.77 -22.97
CA PRO A 24 8.01 7.90 -23.93
C PRO A 24 9.52 7.94 -23.78
N GLY A 25 10.14 6.76 -23.66
CA GLY A 25 11.60 6.60 -23.53
C GLY A 25 12.19 7.09 -22.20
N ARG A 26 11.38 7.55 -21.25
CA ARG A 26 11.85 8.04 -19.93
C ARG A 26 11.77 6.99 -18.83
N LEU A 27 11.10 5.86 -19.08
CA LEU A 27 10.78 4.86 -18.05
C LEU A 27 11.44 3.52 -18.37
N ILE A 28 11.89 2.84 -17.31
CA ILE A 28 12.28 1.42 -17.34
C ILE A 28 11.32 0.69 -16.41
N PHE A 29 10.67 -0.36 -16.88
CA PHE A 29 9.74 -1.17 -16.10
C PHE A 29 10.40 -2.47 -15.66
N ILE A 30 10.26 -2.83 -14.38
CA ILE A 30 10.57 -4.16 -13.87
C ILE A 30 9.25 -4.89 -13.67
N THR A 31 8.94 -5.82 -14.55
CA THR A 31 7.64 -6.49 -14.60
C THR A 31 7.78 -7.95 -14.18
N ASP A 32 6.79 -8.44 -13.44
CA ASP A 32 6.74 -9.85 -13.07
C ASP A 32 6.45 -10.74 -14.28
N ILE A 33 7.13 -11.89 -14.36
CA ILE A 33 6.90 -12.88 -15.44
C ILE A 33 5.43 -13.29 -15.52
N GLN A 34 4.74 -13.46 -14.39
CA GLN A 34 3.33 -13.85 -14.37
C GLN A 34 2.42 -12.72 -14.84
N GLU A 35 2.73 -11.47 -14.47
CA GLU A 35 2.00 -10.29 -14.94
C GLU A 35 2.11 -10.15 -16.46
N ARG A 36 3.34 -10.20 -17.00
CA ARG A 36 3.55 -10.10 -18.45
C ARG A 36 2.95 -11.29 -19.21
N ALA A 37 3.01 -12.50 -18.66
CA ALA A 37 2.37 -13.67 -19.26
C ALA A 37 0.83 -13.60 -19.24
N GLY A 38 0.25 -12.87 -18.28
CA GLY A 38 -1.19 -12.65 -18.14
C GLY A 38 -1.73 -11.46 -18.93
N ALA A 39 -0.87 -10.67 -19.57
CA ALA A 39 -1.26 -9.48 -20.33
C ALA A 39 -2.22 -9.85 -21.48
N LEU A 40 -3.34 -9.14 -21.57
CA LEU A 40 -4.37 -9.38 -22.60
C LEU A 40 -3.85 -9.09 -24.01
N PHE A 41 -2.94 -8.12 -24.13
CA PHE A 41 -2.35 -7.70 -25.39
C PHE A 41 -0.86 -7.40 -25.21
N PRO A 42 -0.05 -7.50 -26.27
CA PRO A 42 1.27 -6.88 -26.30
C PRO A 42 1.17 -5.38 -26.02
N LEU A 43 2.24 -4.78 -25.48
CA LEU A 43 2.31 -3.33 -25.33
C LEU A 43 2.13 -2.66 -26.69
N SER A 44 1.23 -1.68 -26.76
CA SER A 44 1.00 -0.93 -27.99
C SER A 44 2.04 0.17 -28.19
N VAL A 45 2.70 0.57 -27.10
CA VAL A 45 3.78 1.54 -27.07
C VAL A 45 5.13 0.88 -26.76
N ARG A 46 6.21 1.45 -27.30
CA ARG A 46 7.57 0.99 -26.99
C ARG A 46 7.94 1.40 -25.56
N ALA A 47 8.29 0.41 -24.74
CA ALA A 47 8.78 0.60 -23.39
C ALA A 47 10.08 -0.19 -23.17
N ASP A 48 10.98 0.33 -22.34
CA ASP A 48 12.09 -0.45 -21.82
C ASP A 48 11.57 -1.31 -20.67
N GLU A 49 11.54 -2.63 -20.85
CA GLU A 49 10.93 -3.55 -19.89
C GLU A 49 11.88 -4.72 -19.58
N LEU A 50 12.07 -4.97 -18.28
CA LEU A 50 12.82 -6.08 -17.73
C LEU A 50 11.82 -7.06 -17.08
N VAL A 51 11.52 -8.14 -17.78
CA VAL A 51 10.57 -9.17 -17.32
C VAL A 51 11.31 -10.23 -16.50
N LEU A 52 11.03 -10.31 -15.20
CA LEU A 52 11.82 -11.07 -14.22
C LEU A 52 10.93 -11.75 -13.17
N ASP A 53 11.46 -12.75 -12.48
CA ASP A 53 10.85 -13.26 -11.25
C ASP A 53 11.13 -12.25 -10.12
N LEU A 54 10.08 -11.55 -9.68
CA LEU A 54 10.22 -10.51 -8.66
C LEU A 54 10.40 -11.07 -7.24
N GLU A 55 10.34 -12.39 -7.05
CA GLU A 55 10.72 -13.03 -5.79
C GLU A 55 12.26 -13.12 -5.62
N ASP A 56 13.03 -13.10 -6.72
CA ASP A 56 14.49 -13.11 -6.67
C ASP A 56 15.06 -11.68 -6.69
N GLU A 57 15.02 -11.03 -5.53
CA GLU A 57 15.55 -9.67 -5.33
C GLU A 57 17.00 -9.51 -5.84
N ARG A 58 17.83 -10.56 -5.72
CA ARG A 58 19.24 -10.53 -6.15
C ARG A 58 19.37 -10.58 -7.67
N ALA A 59 18.57 -11.42 -8.34
CA ALA A 59 18.53 -11.47 -9.79
C ALA A 59 17.98 -10.17 -10.39
N VAL A 60 16.97 -9.58 -9.76
CA VAL A 60 16.43 -8.28 -10.15
C VAL A 60 17.51 -7.20 -10.09
N LEU A 61 18.16 -7.01 -8.93
CA LEU A 61 19.19 -5.98 -8.79
C LEU A 61 20.35 -6.18 -9.78
N ARG A 62 20.82 -7.42 -9.96
CA ARG A 62 21.88 -7.73 -10.92
C ARG A 62 21.48 -7.36 -12.35
N THR A 63 20.26 -7.66 -12.75
CA THR A 63 19.76 -7.36 -14.10
C THR A 63 19.61 -5.87 -14.32
N VAL A 64 19.08 -5.14 -13.32
CA VAL A 64 18.97 -3.69 -13.34
C VAL A 64 20.34 -3.04 -13.51
N LEU A 65 21.31 -3.38 -12.66
CA LEU A 65 22.66 -2.81 -12.73
C LEU A 65 23.33 -3.07 -14.08
N ARG A 66 23.17 -4.28 -14.62
CA ARG A 66 23.68 -4.62 -15.95
C ARG A 66 23.03 -3.77 -17.05
N TYR A 67 21.71 -3.67 -17.05
CA TYR A 67 20.98 -2.86 -18.03
C TYR A 67 21.42 -1.39 -17.99
N LEU A 68 21.57 -0.82 -16.79
CA LEU A 68 22.02 0.56 -16.61
C LEU A 68 23.42 0.78 -17.20
N ASP A 69 24.37 -0.13 -16.96
CA ASP A 69 25.73 -0.03 -17.48
C ASP A 69 25.80 -0.23 -19.01
N GLU A 70 25.13 -1.25 -19.55
CA GLU A 70 25.13 -1.57 -20.98
C GLU A 70 24.50 -0.43 -21.81
N ASN A 71 23.44 0.20 -21.29
CA ASN A 71 22.70 1.25 -22.00
C ASN A 71 23.14 2.67 -21.61
N LYS A 72 24.14 2.79 -20.73
CA LYS A 72 24.65 4.07 -20.19
C LYS A 72 23.51 4.95 -19.66
N VAL A 73 22.61 4.36 -18.89
CA VAL A 73 21.46 5.03 -18.27
C VAL A 73 21.81 5.43 -16.84
N THR A 74 21.40 6.62 -16.44
CA THR A 74 21.40 7.05 -15.03
C THR A 74 19.96 7.12 -14.53
N LEU A 75 19.70 6.68 -13.31
CA LEU A 75 18.36 6.80 -12.74
C LEU A 75 18.14 8.18 -12.13
N SER A 76 16.98 8.79 -12.41
CA SER A 76 16.52 10.04 -11.78
C SER A 76 15.54 9.79 -10.63
N GLY A 77 15.02 8.57 -10.48
CA GLY A 77 14.12 8.19 -9.39
C GLY A 77 13.61 6.75 -9.52
N ILE A 78 12.95 6.29 -8.45
CA ILE A 78 12.21 5.02 -8.41
C ILE A 78 10.76 5.29 -8.01
N VAL A 79 9.83 4.61 -8.67
CA VAL A 79 8.41 4.62 -8.32
C VAL A 79 7.88 3.18 -8.22
N CYS A 80 6.89 2.98 -7.35
CA CYS A 80 6.23 1.70 -7.15
C CYS A 80 4.74 1.95 -6.89
N PHE A 81 3.88 1.32 -7.70
CA PHE A 81 2.42 1.45 -7.60
C PHE A 81 1.75 0.27 -6.90
N ASP A 82 2.45 -0.86 -6.80
CA ASP A 82 1.92 -2.05 -6.13
C ASP A 82 2.42 -2.09 -4.70
N CYS A 83 1.57 -2.56 -3.80
CA CYS A 83 2.01 -2.73 -2.42
C CYS A 83 3.15 -3.76 -2.35
N GLU A 84 3.07 -4.84 -3.13
CA GLU A 84 3.95 -6.03 -3.06
C GLU A 84 5.33 -5.83 -3.61
N SER A 85 5.47 -4.82 -4.45
CA SER A 85 6.73 -4.46 -5.03
C SER A 85 7.47 -3.42 -4.17
N LEU A 86 6.84 -2.84 -3.13
CA LEU A 86 7.48 -1.82 -2.27
C LEU A 86 8.78 -2.29 -1.58
N PRO A 87 8.85 -3.51 -0.98
CA PRO A 87 10.10 -3.99 -0.38
C PRO A 87 11.19 -4.21 -1.42
N LEU A 88 10.84 -4.79 -2.59
CA LEU A 88 11.76 -4.96 -3.71
C LEU A 88 12.26 -3.61 -4.23
N ALA A 89 11.36 -2.63 -4.39
CA ALA A 89 11.71 -1.27 -4.82
C ALA A 89 12.68 -0.62 -3.84
N SER A 90 12.49 -0.83 -2.54
CA SER A 90 13.42 -0.35 -1.50
C SER A 90 14.79 -1.01 -1.60
N ALA A 91 14.85 -2.32 -1.84
CA ALA A 91 16.12 -3.05 -2.01
C ALA A 91 16.87 -2.60 -3.28
N VAL A 92 16.15 -2.44 -4.39
CA VAL A 92 16.71 -1.93 -5.65
C VAL A 92 17.19 -0.49 -5.48
N ALA A 93 16.43 0.37 -4.81
CA ALA A 93 16.79 1.76 -4.55
C ALA A 93 18.13 1.91 -3.81
N VAL A 94 18.36 1.07 -2.79
CA VAL A 94 19.65 1.01 -2.09
C VAL A 94 20.77 0.58 -3.04
N GLY A 95 20.53 -0.43 -3.89
CA GLY A 95 21.54 -0.96 -4.80
C GLY A 95 21.91 -0.02 -5.95
N VAL A 96 21.04 0.93 -6.30
CA VAL A 96 21.26 1.92 -7.38
C VAL A 96 21.44 3.36 -6.87
N ASP A 97 21.51 3.53 -5.55
CA ASP A 97 21.73 4.81 -4.84
C ASP A 97 20.73 5.92 -5.22
N VAL A 98 19.43 5.63 -5.12
CA VAL A 98 18.36 6.63 -5.31
C VAL A 98 17.43 6.69 -4.10
N PRO A 99 16.86 7.87 -3.78
CA PRO A 99 15.95 8.01 -2.65
C PRO A 99 14.66 7.17 -2.80
N PHE A 100 14.35 6.37 -1.79
CA PHE A 100 13.08 5.64 -1.66
C PHE A 100 12.84 5.30 -0.17
N PRO A 101 11.59 5.02 0.27
CA PRO A 101 11.36 4.46 1.59
C PRO A 101 12.27 3.26 1.89
N SER A 102 12.74 3.16 3.14
CA SER A 102 13.62 2.06 3.52
C SER A 102 12.88 0.71 3.48
N TYR A 103 13.63 -0.38 3.30
CA TYR A 103 13.06 -1.74 3.31
C TYR A 103 12.26 -2.02 4.59
N SER A 104 12.78 -1.60 5.75
CA SER A 104 12.09 -1.76 7.04
C SER A 104 10.78 -0.97 7.09
N SER A 105 10.75 0.25 6.56
CA SER A 105 9.54 1.09 6.52
C SER A 105 8.50 0.50 5.57
N ALA A 106 8.91 0.10 4.37
CA ALA A 106 8.04 -0.58 3.40
C ALA A 106 7.43 -1.86 3.99
N MET A 107 8.24 -2.67 4.67
CA MET A 107 7.78 -3.90 5.31
C MET A 107 6.87 -3.66 6.51
N ALA A 108 7.16 -2.65 7.32
CA ALA A 108 6.27 -2.24 8.40
C ALA A 108 4.90 -1.85 7.84
N CYS A 109 4.85 -1.05 6.77
CA CYS A 109 3.61 -0.64 6.10
C CYS A 109 2.82 -1.84 5.53
N ARG A 110 3.51 -2.84 4.94
CA ARG A 110 2.84 -4.03 4.37
C ARG A 110 2.31 -4.99 5.43
N ASN A 111 2.99 -5.11 6.57
CA ASN A 111 2.61 -6.04 7.62
C ASN A 111 1.61 -5.38 8.56
N LYS A 112 0.33 -5.70 8.39
CA LYS A 112 -0.76 -5.11 9.17
C LYS A 112 -0.57 -5.26 10.67
N PHE A 113 0.02 -6.35 11.15
CA PHE A 113 0.29 -6.52 12.58
C PHE A 113 1.44 -5.61 13.06
N VAL A 114 2.58 -5.59 12.36
CA VAL A 114 3.74 -4.75 12.72
C VAL A 114 3.38 -3.27 12.66
N LEU A 115 2.65 -2.84 11.63
CA LEU A 115 2.12 -1.47 11.52
C LEU A 115 1.33 -1.09 12.77
N LYS A 116 0.38 -1.93 13.20
CA LYS A 116 -0.44 -1.65 14.39
C LYS A 116 0.37 -1.66 15.68
N GLN A 117 1.37 -2.53 15.81
CA GLN A 117 2.26 -2.53 16.97
C GLN A 117 3.09 -1.25 17.06
N ILE A 118 3.61 -0.76 15.93
CA ILE A 118 4.35 0.50 15.87
C ILE A 118 3.41 1.66 16.24
N TRP A 119 2.24 1.73 15.61
CA TRP A 119 1.27 2.78 15.89
C TRP A 119 0.80 2.80 17.35
N GLN A 120 0.51 1.64 17.95
CA GLN A 120 0.16 1.57 19.38
C GLN A 120 1.29 2.04 20.28
N LYS A 121 2.55 1.68 19.97
CA LYS A 121 3.70 2.11 20.77
C LYS A 121 3.92 3.63 20.72
N HIS A 122 3.50 4.26 19.63
CA HIS A 122 3.65 5.69 19.38
C HIS A 122 2.36 6.47 19.60
N ASP A 123 1.32 5.89 20.21
CA ASP A 123 0.04 6.56 20.46
C ASP A 123 -0.63 7.11 19.18
N VAL A 124 -0.40 6.46 18.04
CA VAL A 124 -1.09 6.77 16.78
C VAL A 124 -2.50 6.17 16.83
N PRO A 125 -3.55 6.98 16.62
CA PRO A 125 -4.93 6.54 16.76
C PRO A 125 -5.25 5.47 15.73
N SER A 126 -5.38 4.22 16.17
CA SER A 126 -5.55 3.05 15.31
C SER A 126 -6.18 1.89 16.08
N ALA A 127 -6.77 0.94 15.36
CA ALA A 127 -7.35 -0.23 15.96
C ALA A 127 -6.30 -1.12 16.66
N ARG A 128 -6.66 -1.73 17.79
CA ARG A 128 -5.79 -2.73 18.43
C ARG A 128 -5.79 -4.02 17.63
N ALA A 129 -4.63 -4.66 17.52
CA ALA A 129 -4.47 -5.91 16.77
C ALA A 129 -3.78 -6.99 17.62
N ARG A 130 -4.25 -8.24 17.49
CA ARG A 130 -3.69 -9.43 18.12
C ARG A 130 -3.37 -10.47 17.05
N LEU A 131 -2.15 -11.01 17.09
CA LEU A 131 -1.77 -12.14 16.25
C LEU A 131 -2.44 -13.42 16.74
N ILE A 132 -2.98 -14.22 15.82
CA ILE A 132 -3.61 -15.51 16.12
C ILE A 132 -2.64 -16.64 15.75
N ARG A 133 -2.29 -17.46 16.74
CA ARG A 133 -1.46 -18.66 16.53
C ARG A 133 -2.27 -19.94 16.73
N SER A 134 -3.38 -19.86 17.44
CA SER A 134 -4.27 -20.97 17.73
C SER A 134 -5.70 -20.51 17.93
N THR A 135 -6.65 -21.44 17.93
CA THR A 135 -8.04 -21.15 18.30
C THR A 135 -8.16 -20.62 19.73
N GLN A 136 -7.22 -20.94 20.63
CA GLN A 136 -7.20 -20.40 22.00
C GLN A 136 -7.02 -18.88 22.02
N ASP A 137 -6.21 -18.32 21.11
CA ASP A 137 -6.02 -16.86 21.00
C ASP A 137 -7.32 -16.14 20.65
N ILE A 138 -8.18 -16.79 19.86
CA ILE A 138 -9.51 -16.28 19.51
C ILE A 138 -10.40 -16.26 20.75
N LYS A 139 -10.46 -17.37 21.50
CA LYS A 139 -11.25 -17.43 22.75
C LYS A 139 -10.82 -16.36 23.74
N ASP A 140 -9.52 -16.20 23.92
CA ASP A 140 -8.96 -15.21 24.83
C ASP A 140 -9.30 -13.77 24.40
N TYR A 141 -9.30 -13.49 23.10
CA TYR A 141 -9.71 -12.19 22.57
C TYR A 141 -11.18 -11.89 22.91
N PHE A 142 -12.11 -12.81 22.59
CA PHE A 142 -13.53 -12.56 22.82
C PHE A 142 -13.89 -12.53 24.32
N ARG A 143 -13.24 -13.35 25.15
CA ARG A 143 -13.40 -13.30 26.62
C ARG A 143 -12.93 -11.99 27.23
N SER A 144 -11.84 -11.41 26.72
CA SER A 144 -11.26 -10.19 27.29
C SER A 144 -11.91 -8.90 26.78
N THR A 145 -12.41 -8.89 25.54
CA THR A 145 -12.94 -7.68 24.90
C THR A 145 -14.46 -7.64 24.84
N ASN A 146 -15.11 -8.80 24.67
CA ASN A 146 -16.53 -8.91 24.35
C ASN A 146 -16.99 -8.00 23.19
N MET A 147 -16.12 -7.78 22.19
CA MET A 147 -16.38 -6.91 21.04
C MET A 147 -16.16 -7.64 19.72
N PRO A 148 -16.87 -7.25 18.64
CA PRO A 148 -16.57 -7.71 17.29
C PRO A 148 -15.13 -7.41 16.87
N ALA A 149 -14.62 -8.23 15.96
CA ALA A 149 -13.27 -8.09 15.43
C ALA A 149 -13.23 -8.31 13.92
N VAL A 150 -12.27 -7.69 13.26
CA VAL A 150 -11.96 -7.93 11.85
C VAL A 150 -10.81 -8.95 11.78
N MET A 151 -11.07 -10.11 11.20
CA MET A 151 -10.05 -11.12 10.95
C MET A 151 -9.50 -10.97 9.54
N LYS A 152 -8.17 -10.92 9.42
CA LYS A 152 -7.47 -10.77 8.14
C LYS A 152 -6.05 -11.34 8.16
N PRO A 153 -5.47 -11.70 6.99
CA PRO A 153 -4.06 -12.03 6.90
C PRO A 153 -3.16 -10.84 7.23
N LEU A 154 -1.92 -11.11 7.65
CA LEU A 154 -0.93 -10.05 7.92
C LEU A 154 -0.55 -9.26 6.66
N PHE A 155 -0.57 -9.93 5.50
CA PHE A 155 -0.25 -9.39 4.18
C PHE A 155 -1.49 -9.38 3.29
N GLY A 156 -1.33 -9.00 2.02
CA GLY A 156 -2.43 -8.89 1.07
C GLY A 156 -3.00 -7.48 0.93
N SER A 157 -3.86 -7.33 -0.07
CA SER A 157 -4.45 -6.06 -0.52
C SER A 157 -5.87 -6.27 -1.03
N GLY A 158 -6.59 -5.18 -1.28
CA GLY A 158 -7.91 -5.23 -1.93
C GLY A 158 -9.03 -5.84 -1.07
N SER A 159 -8.88 -5.82 0.26
CA SER A 159 -9.85 -6.40 1.21
C SER A 159 -10.15 -7.88 0.95
N GLU A 160 -9.25 -8.60 0.29
CA GLU A 160 -9.35 -10.04 0.10
C GLU A 160 -9.07 -10.77 1.43
N LEU A 161 -9.87 -11.78 1.73
CA LEU A 161 -9.80 -12.57 2.96
C LEU A 161 -9.98 -11.76 4.25
N VAL A 162 -10.70 -10.63 4.18
CA VAL A 162 -11.09 -9.81 5.33
C VAL A 162 -12.53 -10.11 5.73
N PHE A 163 -12.75 -10.40 7.01
CA PHE A 163 -14.05 -10.78 7.54
C PHE A 163 -14.33 -10.08 8.87
N LEU A 164 -15.59 -9.67 9.06
CA LEU A 164 -16.11 -9.27 10.36
C LEU A 164 -16.53 -10.52 11.14
N CYS A 165 -15.96 -10.69 12.32
CA CYS A 165 -16.30 -11.74 13.26
C CYS A 165 -17.04 -11.12 14.45
N GLU A 166 -18.35 -11.32 14.50
CA GLU A 166 -19.21 -10.75 15.55
C GLU A 166 -19.05 -11.49 16.90
N ASN A 167 -18.60 -12.75 16.87
CA ASN A 167 -18.42 -13.59 18.05
C ASN A 167 -17.32 -14.66 17.83
N GLU A 168 -17.01 -15.40 18.91
CA GLU A 168 -15.98 -16.45 18.94
C GLU A 168 -16.22 -17.55 17.90
N ASP A 169 -17.47 -18.01 17.75
CA ASP A 169 -17.82 -19.13 16.86
C ASP A 169 -17.57 -18.77 15.39
N ILE A 170 -18.02 -17.58 14.97
CA ILE A 170 -17.76 -17.05 13.62
C ILE A 170 -16.25 -16.90 13.41
N ALA A 171 -15.52 -16.39 14.39
CA ALA A 171 -14.06 -16.22 14.29
C ALA A 171 -13.34 -17.56 14.13
N ALA A 172 -13.73 -18.60 14.85
CA ALA A 172 -13.12 -19.93 14.76
C ALA A 172 -13.29 -20.54 13.35
N VAL A 173 -14.49 -20.45 12.77
CA VAL A 173 -14.75 -20.90 11.40
C VAL A 173 -13.96 -20.08 10.38
N THR A 174 -13.93 -18.76 10.57
CA THR A 174 -13.23 -17.83 9.68
C THR A 174 -11.72 -18.08 9.65
N TYR A 175 -11.12 -18.37 10.81
CA TYR A 175 -9.70 -18.72 10.91
C TYR A 175 -9.35 -19.94 10.06
N GLY A 176 -10.19 -20.98 10.10
CA GLY A 176 -10.04 -22.16 9.26
C GLY A 176 -10.17 -21.84 7.76
N LEU A 177 -11.16 -21.03 7.38
CA LEU A 177 -11.39 -20.60 6.00
C LEU A 177 -10.19 -19.81 5.43
N ILE A 178 -9.71 -18.79 6.14
CA ILE A 178 -8.58 -17.97 5.70
C ILE A 178 -7.33 -18.85 5.58
N SER A 179 -7.04 -19.69 6.58
CA SER A 179 -5.88 -20.59 6.57
C SER A 179 -5.88 -21.51 5.34
N GLN A 180 -7.04 -22.10 5.00
CA GLN A 180 -7.18 -22.95 3.82
C GLN A 180 -7.03 -22.18 2.50
N ARG A 181 -7.55 -20.94 2.42
CA ARG A 181 -7.44 -20.11 1.21
C ARG A 181 -6.02 -19.62 0.99
N LEU A 182 -5.31 -19.19 2.04
CA LEU A 182 -3.90 -18.78 1.96
C LEU A 182 -2.99 -19.91 1.47
N LYS A 183 -3.23 -21.15 1.92
CA LYS A 183 -2.50 -22.35 1.44
C LYS A 183 -2.65 -22.57 -0.07
N LYS A 184 -3.84 -22.31 -0.61
CA LYS A 184 -4.16 -22.52 -2.03
C LYS A 184 -3.88 -21.30 -2.90
N HIS A 185 -3.62 -20.14 -2.30
CA HIS A 185 -3.45 -18.90 -3.04
C HIS A 185 -2.22 -18.98 -3.96
N LYS A 186 -2.35 -18.56 -5.22
CA LYS A 186 -1.25 -18.64 -6.20
C LYS A 186 -0.28 -17.47 -6.09
N ASN A 187 -0.77 -16.27 -5.79
CA ASN A 187 0.07 -15.09 -5.62
C ASN A 187 0.83 -15.17 -4.28
N ARG A 188 2.14 -15.42 -4.35
CA ARG A 188 3.04 -15.54 -3.21
C ARG A 188 3.56 -14.19 -2.73
N ARG A 189 3.84 -13.25 -3.65
CA ARG A 189 4.28 -11.87 -3.32
C ARG A 189 3.22 -11.07 -2.56
N MET A 190 1.95 -11.25 -2.91
CA MET A 190 0.83 -10.60 -2.22
C MET A 190 0.70 -11.07 -0.77
N TYR A 191 0.82 -12.38 -0.52
CA TYR A 191 0.70 -13.01 0.80
C TYR A 191 2.06 -13.54 1.31
N GLY A 192 3.09 -12.69 1.24
CA GLY A 192 4.46 -13.10 1.53
C GLY A 192 4.71 -13.59 2.96
N SER A 193 5.94 -14.07 3.20
CA SER A 193 6.47 -14.34 4.54
C SER A 193 7.54 -13.33 4.90
N ILE A 194 7.63 -12.92 6.16
CA ILE A 194 8.64 -11.97 6.62
C ILE A 194 9.40 -12.52 7.83
N HIS A 195 10.70 -12.29 7.83
CA HIS A 195 11.51 -12.24 9.05
C HIS A 195 11.65 -10.76 9.48
N HIS A 196 10.94 -10.35 10.53
CA HIS A 196 11.05 -9.00 11.07
C HIS A 196 11.60 -9.09 12.49
N ARG A 197 12.84 -8.62 12.68
CA ARG A 197 13.63 -8.84 13.90
C ARG A 197 13.71 -10.35 14.21
N LYS A 198 13.38 -10.76 15.44
CA LYS A 198 13.35 -12.16 15.91
C LYS A 198 12.00 -12.86 15.68
N GLN A 199 11.05 -12.24 14.99
CA GLN A 199 9.74 -12.84 14.71
C GLN A 199 9.64 -13.26 13.25
N HIS A 200 9.26 -14.52 13.04
CA HIS A 200 8.93 -15.06 11.74
C HIS A 200 7.42 -15.05 11.56
N PHE A 201 6.96 -14.33 10.55
CA PHE A 201 5.56 -14.32 10.12
C PHE A 201 5.47 -15.13 8.83
N GLY A 202 4.95 -16.35 8.93
CA GLY A 202 4.68 -17.17 7.76
C GLY A 202 3.53 -16.61 6.93
N ARG A 203 3.42 -17.09 5.68
CA ARG A 203 2.35 -16.78 4.72
C ARG A 203 0.93 -16.93 5.28
N GLU A 204 0.75 -17.84 6.22
CA GLU A 204 -0.54 -18.17 6.84
C GLU A 204 -0.81 -17.37 8.13
N SER A 205 0.00 -16.36 8.43
CA SER A 205 -0.19 -15.56 9.65
C SER A 205 -1.45 -14.71 9.54
N ILE A 206 -2.32 -14.84 10.54
CA ILE A 206 -3.63 -14.16 10.62
C ILE A 206 -3.68 -13.32 11.90
N LEU A 207 -4.37 -12.19 11.84
CA LEU A 207 -4.63 -11.34 12.99
C LEU A 207 -6.14 -11.13 13.23
N LEU A 208 -6.48 -10.80 14.47
CA LEU A 208 -7.73 -10.13 14.85
C LEU A 208 -7.44 -8.67 15.12
N GLU A 209 -8.18 -7.78 14.46
CA GLU A 209 -8.15 -6.34 14.68
C GLU A 209 -9.47 -5.90 15.32
N GLN A 210 -9.42 -4.99 16.28
CA GLN A 210 -10.62 -4.39 16.87
C GLN A 210 -11.50 -3.81 15.76
N PHE A 211 -12.79 -4.15 15.74
CA PHE A 211 -13.72 -3.53 14.79
C PHE A 211 -13.90 -2.05 15.14
N ILE A 212 -13.67 -1.19 14.14
CA ILE A 212 -13.88 0.25 14.26
C ILE A 212 -15.15 0.62 13.47
N PRO A 213 -16.20 1.14 14.14
CA PRO A 213 -17.39 1.66 13.47
C PRO A 213 -17.11 3.00 12.76
N GLY A 214 -18.13 3.58 12.15
CA GLY A 214 -18.05 4.90 11.52
C GLY A 214 -17.74 4.87 10.03
N GLU A 215 -17.59 6.08 9.48
CA GLU A 215 -17.44 6.33 8.05
C GLU A 215 -15.99 6.10 7.63
N GLU A 216 -15.79 5.40 6.51
CA GLU A 216 -14.47 5.07 6.00
C GLU A 216 -14.02 6.07 4.94
N TYR A 217 -12.75 6.45 5.03
CA TYR A 217 -12.10 7.40 4.13
C TYR A 217 -10.73 6.88 3.73
N SER A 218 -10.22 7.44 2.64
CA SER A 218 -8.79 7.42 2.36
C SER A 218 -8.27 8.79 2.02
N CYS A 219 -6.97 8.96 2.15
CA CYS A 219 -6.26 10.19 1.82
C CYS A 219 -4.96 9.84 1.09
N ASP A 220 -4.66 10.52 -0.02
CA ASP A 220 -3.29 10.59 -0.55
C ASP A 220 -2.62 11.85 0.01
N PHE A 221 -1.36 11.74 0.40
CA PHE A 221 -0.59 12.84 0.96
C PHE A 221 0.89 12.73 0.60
N ILE A 222 1.57 13.87 0.65
CA ILE A 222 3.02 13.98 0.53
C ILE A 222 3.57 14.21 1.93
N LEU A 223 4.54 13.40 2.32
CA LEU A 223 5.47 13.70 3.40
C LEU A 223 6.81 14.09 2.76
N ASP A 224 7.31 15.29 3.05
CA ASP A 224 8.66 15.69 2.66
C ASP A 224 9.20 16.71 3.67
N GLN A 225 10.49 16.61 4.02
CA GLN A 225 11.15 17.50 4.99
C GLN A 225 10.40 17.65 6.33
N GLY A 226 9.70 16.59 6.76
CA GLY A 226 8.92 16.60 7.99
C GLY A 226 7.55 17.29 7.88
N GLU A 227 7.15 17.77 6.70
CA GLU A 227 5.86 18.41 6.48
C GLU A 227 4.92 17.49 5.70
N VAL A 228 3.63 17.53 6.06
CA VAL A 228 2.58 16.77 5.38
C VAL A 228 1.71 17.71 4.57
N ARG A 229 1.57 17.42 3.28
CA ARG A 229 0.59 18.05 2.39
C ARG A 229 -0.43 17.01 1.95
N VAL A 230 -1.66 17.17 2.40
CA VAL A 230 -2.79 16.36 1.92
C VAL A 230 -3.04 16.70 0.45
N ILE A 231 -3.13 15.68 -0.40
CA ILE A 231 -3.48 15.83 -1.81
C ILE A 231 -4.98 15.79 -1.99
N ARG A 232 -5.62 14.80 -1.37
CA ARG A 232 -7.06 14.55 -1.53
C ARG A 232 -7.59 13.74 -0.37
N MET A 233 -8.88 13.86 -0.13
CA MET A 233 -9.63 12.99 0.77
C MET A 233 -10.84 12.42 0.02
N VAL A 234 -11.06 11.11 0.18
CA VAL A 234 -12.13 10.37 -0.50
C VAL A 234 -12.95 9.63 0.55
N LYS A 235 -14.27 9.71 0.45
CA LYS A 235 -15.19 8.90 1.24
C LYS A 235 -15.43 7.58 0.52
N LYS A 236 -15.32 6.46 1.26
CA LYS A 236 -15.54 5.12 0.73
C LYS A 236 -16.89 4.58 1.17
N PHE A 237 -17.58 3.92 0.25
CA PHE A 237 -18.83 3.21 0.53
C PHE A 237 -18.60 1.72 0.43
N SER A 238 -18.87 0.99 1.51
CA SER A 238 -18.64 -0.46 1.55
C SER A 238 -19.70 -1.22 0.73
N HIS A 239 -19.25 -2.26 0.03
CA HIS A 239 -20.11 -3.18 -0.69
C HIS A 239 -20.73 -4.21 0.27
N GLN A 240 -21.97 -3.96 0.70
CA GLN A 240 -22.65 -4.77 1.73
C GLN A 240 -22.81 -6.26 1.38
N LYS A 241 -22.78 -6.64 0.10
CA LYS A 241 -22.93 -8.03 -0.36
C LYS A 241 -21.62 -8.74 -0.73
N ALA A 242 -20.46 -8.09 -0.53
CA ALA A 242 -19.14 -8.65 -0.85
C ALA A 242 -18.37 -9.00 0.43
N SER A 243 -17.11 -9.41 0.32
CA SER A 243 -16.25 -9.56 1.49
C SER A 243 -16.17 -8.26 2.29
N PHE A 244 -16.07 -8.38 3.61
CA PHE A 244 -16.05 -7.21 4.49
C PHE A 244 -14.89 -6.27 4.14
N GLY A 245 -15.15 -4.96 4.11
CA GLY A 245 -14.17 -3.95 3.70
C GLY A 245 -14.00 -3.77 2.18
N THR A 246 -14.75 -4.51 1.35
CA THR A 246 -14.78 -4.25 -0.10
C THR A 246 -15.41 -2.88 -0.36
N THR A 247 -14.75 -2.04 -1.15
CA THR A 247 -15.30 -0.73 -1.53
C THR A 247 -16.16 -0.86 -2.78
N ALA A 248 -17.38 -0.32 -2.74
CA ALA A 248 -18.32 -0.26 -3.86
C ALA A 248 -18.22 1.06 -4.64
N ALA A 249 -17.96 2.16 -3.93
CA ALA A 249 -17.96 3.49 -4.52
C ALA A 249 -17.09 4.46 -3.71
N TYR A 250 -16.72 5.54 -4.39
CA TYR A 250 -15.91 6.63 -3.86
C TYR A 250 -16.61 7.96 -4.13
N ILE A 251 -16.52 8.92 -3.19
CA ILE A 251 -16.89 10.31 -3.42
C ILE A 251 -15.65 11.19 -3.23
N LEU A 252 -15.36 12.02 -4.23
CA LEU A 252 -14.26 12.98 -4.29
C LEU A 252 -14.77 14.32 -4.91
N PRO A 253 -14.53 15.48 -4.27
CA PRO A 253 -13.97 15.66 -2.93
C PRO A 253 -14.91 15.12 -1.85
N ALA A 254 -14.35 14.59 -0.77
CA ALA A 254 -15.15 14.12 0.36
C ALA A 254 -15.50 15.28 1.30
N GLU A 255 -16.74 15.31 1.77
CA GLU A 255 -17.12 16.16 2.91
C GLU A 255 -16.63 15.53 4.23
N TYR A 256 -16.12 16.39 5.11
CA TYR A 256 -15.79 15.99 6.48
C TYR A 256 -17.06 15.79 7.30
N PRO A 257 -17.08 14.85 8.26
CA PRO A 257 -18.16 14.78 9.23
C PRO A 257 -18.34 16.13 9.94
N ALA A 258 -19.59 16.52 10.17
CA ALA A 258 -19.89 17.81 10.78
C ALA A 258 -19.14 18.01 12.10
N GLY A 259 -18.41 19.13 12.22
CA GLY A 259 -17.62 19.47 13.40
C GLY A 259 -16.25 18.80 13.49
N TRP A 260 -15.84 18.01 12.50
CA TRP A 260 -14.48 17.46 12.44
C TRP A 260 -13.49 18.47 11.86
N ASP A 261 -12.34 18.64 12.53
CA ASP A 261 -11.30 19.60 12.12
C ASP A 261 -10.29 18.96 11.14
N PRO A 262 -10.25 19.38 9.86
CA PRO A 262 -9.31 18.87 8.86
C PRO A 262 -7.83 19.05 9.22
N MET A 263 -7.50 20.07 10.01
CA MET A 263 -6.11 20.31 10.43
C MET A 263 -5.57 19.18 11.30
N ARG A 264 -6.44 18.42 11.97
CA ARG A 264 -6.05 17.23 12.74
C ARG A 264 -5.44 16.15 11.86
N LEU A 265 -5.87 16.05 10.60
CA LEU A 265 -5.39 15.01 9.68
C LEU A 265 -3.90 15.11 9.46
N GLY A 266 -3.40 16.30 9.08
CA GLY A 266 -1.98 16.50 8.76
C GLY A 266 -1.04 16.09 9.89
N ASN A 267 -1.38 16.46 11.13
CA ASN A 267 -0.60 16.09 12.32
C ASN A 267 -0.63 14.59 12.60
N VAL A 268 -1.81 13.95 12.50
CA VAL A 268 -1.95 12.50 12.66
C VAL A 268 -1.16 11.75 11.59
N LEU A 269 -1.22 12.19 10.33
CA LEU A 269 -0.47 11.60 9.22
C LEU A 269 1.03 11.76 9.38
N LYS A 270 1.50 12.94 9.79
CA LYS A 270 2.93 13.22 10.07
C LYS A 270 3.45 12.27 11.12
N HIS A 271 2.73 12.14 12.24
CA HIS A 271 3.10 11.26 13.34
C HIS A 271 3.05 9.78 12.95
N ALA A 272 1.98 9.35 12.26
CA ALA A 272 1.81 7.98 11.81
C ALA A 272 2.91 7.55 10.81
N ALA A 273 3.18 8.37 9.78
CA ALA A 273 4.20 8.10 8.79
C ALA A 273 5.61 8.13 9.41
N GLY A 274 5.90 9.13 10.25
CA GLY A 274 7.17 9.24 10.97
C GLY A 274 7.44 8.06 11.89
N SER A 275 6.43 7.55 12.60
CA SER A 275 6.57 6.36 13.47
C SER A 275 6.95 5.10 12.70
N LEU A 276 6.58 5.02 11.41
CA LEU A 276 6.93 3.92 10.51
C LEU A 276 8.32 4.09 9.87
N GLY A 277 9.04 5.17 10.17
CA GLY A 277 10.35 5.48 9.61
C GLY A 277 10.32 6.18 8.25
N LEU A 278 9.14 6.64 7.80
CA LEU A 278 9.02 7.42 6.57
C LEU A 278 9.51 8.86 6.82
N THR A 279 10.39 9.34 5.96
CA THR A 279 10.91 10.73 5.98
C THR A 279 10.52 11.51 4.73
N ARG A 280 10.40 10.80 3.60
CA ARG A 280 9.91 11.31 2.32
C ARG A 280 9.06 10.25 1.63
N ALA A 281 7.77 10.52 1.44
CA ALA A 281 6.85 9.58 0.82
C ALA A 281 5.67 10.27 0.13
N LEU A 282 5.27 9.76 -1.04
CA LEU A 282 3.94 9.95 -1.59
C LEU A 282 3.11 8.73 -1.18
N ALA A 283 2.15 8.92 -0.30
CA ALA A 283 1.54 7.84 0.45
C ALA A 283 0.01 7.93 0.46
N MET A 284 -0.63 6.77 0.58
CA MET A 284 -2.05 6.64 0.85
C MET A 284 -2.27 6.07 2.24
N VAL A 285 -3.24 6.62 2.95
CA VAL A 285 -3.76 6.09 4.21
C VAL A 285 -5.25 5.80 4.10
N ASP A 286 -5.70 4.73 4.73
CA ASP A 286 -7.10 4.40 4.96
C ASP A 286 -7.41 4.62 6.44
N PHE A 287 -8.56 5.22 6.75
CA PHE A 287 -8.96 5.51 8.13
C PHE A 287 -10.49 5.56 8.26
N LYS A 288 -10.96 5.48 9.51
CA LYS A 288 -12.38 5.70 9.84
C LYS A 288 -12.53 6.90 10.75
N ILE A 289 -13.65 7.58 10.64
CA ILE A 289 -14.08 8.61 11.60
C ILE A 289 -15.35 8.11 12.29
N HIS A 290 -15.34 8.10 13.61
CA HIS A 290 -16.48 7.75 14.43
C HIS A 290 -16.56 8.65 15.66
N ASN A 291 -17.72 9.27 15.89
CA ASN A 291 -17.94 10.20 17.00
C ASN A 291 -16.86 11.29 17.12
N GLY A 292 -16.41 11.83 15.99
CA GLY A 292 -15.36 12.87 15.92
C GLY A 292 -13.92 12.35 16.07
N GLU A 293 -13.73 11.07 16.34
CA GLU A 293 -12.41 10.46 16.52
C GLU A 293 -11.95 9.75 15.24
N ILE A 294 -10.68 9.96 14.88
CA ILE A 294 -10.03 9.29 13.75
C ILE A 294 -9.43 7.95 14.22
N SER A 295 -9.42 6.95 13.35
CA SER A 295 -8.72 5.69 13.56
C SER A 295 -8.11 5.21 12.27
N LEU A 296 -6.78 5.19 12.19
CA LEU A 296 -6.04 4.73 11.03
C LEU A 296 -6.16 3.22 10.86
N LEU A 297 -6.49 2.81 9.64
CA LEU A 297 -6.59 1.41 9.23
C LEU A 297 -5.27 0.92 8.65
N GLU A 298 -4.80 1.53 7.55
CA GLU A 298 -3.62 1.09 6.81
C GLU A 298 -2.90 2.29 6.19
N LEU A 299 -1.57 2.25 6.07
CA LEU A 299 -0.76 3.28 5.43
C LEU A 299 0.24 2.62 4.49
N THR A 300 0.32 3.12 3.27
CA THR A 300 1.21 2.58 2.23
C THR A 300 1.94 3.72 1.51
N PRO A 301 3.27 3.68 1.35
CA PRO A 301 4.04 4.74 0.70
C PRO A 301 3.98 4.63 -0.84
N ARG A 302 2.75 4.68 -1.36
CA ARG A 302 2.40 4.75 -2.78
C ARG A 302 1.03 5.43 -2.93
N ILE A 303 0.73 5.95 -4.12
CA ILE A 303 -0.58 6.53 -4.42
C ILE A 303 -1.71 5.49 -4.33
N GLY A 304 -2.95 5.92 -4.12
CA GLY A 304 -4.13 5.06 -4.23
C GLY A 304 -4.29 4.42 -5.62
N GLY A 305 -4.68 3.15 -5.65
CA GLY A 305 -5.01 2.40 -6.87
C GLY A 305 -6.51 2.42 -7.19
N ASP A 306 -7.01 1.35 -7.82
CA ASP A 306 -8.43 1.23 -8.23
C ASP A 306 -8.81 2.38 -9.19
N CYS A 307 -10.05 2.88 -9.15
CA CYS A 307 -10.48 4.03 -9.93
C CYS A 307 -10.00 5.39 -9.38
N LEU A 308 -9.16 5.43 -8.33
CA LEU A 308 -8.74 6.70 -7.71
C LEU A 308 -7.91 7.58 -8.65
N PRO A 309 -6.88 7.09 -9.37
CA PRO A 309 -6.13 7.96 -10.28
C PRO A 309 -6.99 8.64 -11.35
N PRO A 310 -7.87 7.92 -12.11
CA PRO A 310 -8.75 8.59 -13.05
C PRO A 310 -9.81 9.47 -12.38
N LEU A 311 -10.32 9.09 -11.19
CA LEU A 311 -11.28 9.92 -10.45
C LEU A 311 -10.67 11.25 -9.99
N ILE A 312 -9.43 11.23 -9.49
CA ILE A 312 -8.69 12.44 -9.08
C ILE A 312 -8.43 13.33 -10.29
N SER A 313 -7.99 12.75 -11.41
CA SER A 313 -7.81 13.50 -12.66
C SER A 313 -9.13 14.13 -13.14
N ALA A 314 -10.26 13.43 -13.03
CA ALA A 314 -11.57 13.97 -13.43
C ALA A 314 -12.10 15.04 -12.45
N SER A 315 -11.79 14.91 -11.16
CA SER A 315 -12.25 15.81 -10.11
C SER A 315 -11.51 17.15 -10.13
N CYS A 316 -10.17 17.13 -10.28
CA CYS A 316 -9.36 18.34 -10.12
C CYS A 316 -8.22 18.51 -11.12
N GLY A 317 -8.16 17.66 -12.15
CA GLY A 317 -7.13 17.73 -13.19
C GLY A 317 -5.75 17.23 -12.76
N LEU A 318 -5.58 16.77 -11.51
CA LEU A 318 -4.30 16.24 -11.04
C LEU A 318 -4.07 14.81 -11.56
N ASP A 319 -3.03 14.64 -12.37
CA ASP A 319 -2.56 13.31 -12.79
C ASP A 319 -1.66 12.70 -11.70
N MET A 320 -2.25 11.81 -10.90
CA MET A 320 -1.54 11.14 -9.79
C MET A 320 -0.39 10.23 -10.24
N LEU A 321 -0.46 9.63 -11.44
CA LEU A 321 0.63 8.79 -11.93
C LEU A 321 1.82 9.67 -12.35
N GLN A 322 1.55 10.79 -13.02
CA GLN A 322 2.59 11.77 -13.36
C GLN A 322 3.17 12.41 -12.10
N ALA A 323 2.34 12.74 -11.11
CA ALA A 323 2.78 13.26 -9.82
C ALA A 323 3.72 12.27 -9.10
N ALA A 324 3.47 10.96 -9.19
CA ALA A 324 4.37 9.95 -8.62
C ALA A 324 5.74 9.92 -9.32
N LEU A 325 5.78 10.08 -10.64
CA LEU A 325 7.04 10.22 -11.40
C LEU A 325 7.80 11.49 -10.99
N ASP A 326 7.09 12.62 -10.92
CA ASP A 326 7.70 13.90 -10.54
C ASP A 326 8.20 13.88 -9.09
N PHE A 327 7.46 13.24 -8.18
CA PHE A 327 7.91 13.01 -6.80
C PHE A 327 9.17 12.14 -6.74
N ALA A 328 9.26 11.07 -7.53
CA ALA A 328 10.45 10.22 -7.59
C ALA A 328 11.69 11.00 -8.04
N GLU A 329 11.52 12.00 -8.92
CA GLU A 329 12.58 12.88 -9.41
C GLU A 329 12.89 14.08 -8.49
N GLY A 330 12.23 14.19 -7.34
CA GLY A 330 12.43 15.31 -6.40
C GLY A 330 11.77 16.62 -6.82
N LYS A 331 10.84 16.60 -7.78
CA LYS A 331 10.11 17.79 -8.22
C LYS A 331 8.97 18.11 -7.27
N THR A 332 8.60 19.40 -7.23
CA THR A 332 7.44 19.87 -6.50
C THR A 332 6.15 19.43 -7.20
N ILE A 333 5.25 18.78 -6.45
CA ILE A 333 3.90 18.46 -6.92
C ILE A 333 2.99 19.65 -6.61
N GLN A 334 2.31 20.16 -7.64
CA GLN A 334 1.25 21.15 -7.46
C GLN A 334 -0.04 20.43 -7.09
N VAL A 335 -0.47 20.57 -5.84
CA VAL A 335 -1.77 20.05 -5.37
C VAL A 335 -2.81 21.13 -5.62
N PRO A 336 -3.85 20.85 -6.43
CA PRO A 336 -4.98 21.76 -6.62
C PRO A 336 -5.76 21.97 -5.32
N ASP A 337 -6.38 23.14 -5.16
CA ASP A 337 -7.31 23.39 -4.06
C ASP A 337 -8.64 22.67 -4.37
N ILE A 338 -8.99 21.66 -3.57
CA ILE A 338 -10.18 20.79 -3.74
C ILE A 338 -11.00 20.62 -2.49
#